data_AF-Q17VI9-F1
#
_entry.id   AF-Q17VI9-F1
#
_cell.length_a   1.000
_cell.length_b   1.000
_cell.length_c   1.000
_cell.angle_alpha   90.00
_cell.angle_beta   90.00
_cell.angle_gamma   90.00
#
_symmetry.space_group_name_H-M   'P 1'
#
loop_
_entity.id
_entity.type
_entity.pdbx_description
1 polymer ?
#
loop_
_entity_poly.entity_id
_entity_poly.type
_entity_poly.pdbx_seq_one_letter_code
_entity_poly.pdbx_strand_id
1 'polypeptide(L)' 'MKKLFLLALGFCALFSGCAKQIVYKEVKIPIRCDIERPMRPSARLESLEYLRSLLVYVETLENDLKFCTKTNP' A
#
# COMPACT_ATOMS: atom_id res chain seq x y z
N MET A 1 -51.37 -14.51 24.96
CA MET A 1 -50.72 -14.99 23.72
C MET A 1 -50.18 -13.85 22.86
N LYS A 2 -51.02 -12.95 22.33
CA LYS A 2 -50.63 -11.90 21.36
C LYS A 2 -49.61 -10.87 21.87
N LYS A 3 -49.69 -10.46 23.15
CA LYS A 3 -48.73 -9.52 23.76
C LYS A 3 -47.32 -10.12 23.93
N LEU A 4 -47.22 -11.42 24.21
CA LEU A 4 -45.94 -12.11 24.36
C LEU A 4 -45.19 -12.20 23.03
N PHE A 5 -45.93 -12.42 21.94
CA PHE A 5 -45.38 -12.50 20.59
C PHE A 5 -44.79 -11.16 20.13
N LEU A 6 -45.47 -10.06 20.42
CA LEU A 6 -44.98 -8.71 20.13
C LEU A 6 -43.71 -8.37 20.94
N LEU A 7 -43.64 -8.82 22.19
CA LEU A 7 -42.49 -8.59 23.05
C LEU A 7 -41.26 -9.37 22.56
N ALA A 8 -41.44 -10.62 22.14
CA ALA A 8 -40.38 -11.45 21.58
C ALA A 8 -39.86 -10.89 20.25
N LEU A 9 -40.75 -10.41 19.38
CA LEU A 9 -40.38 -9.81 18.10
C LEU A 9 -39.57 -8.51 18.29
N GLY A 10 -40.01 -7.66 19.24
CA GLY A 10 -39.28 -6.45 19.62
C GLY A 10 -37.89 -6.76 20.18
N PHE A 11 -37.77 -7.83 20.98
CA PHE A 11 -36.48 -8.26 21.52
C PHE A 11 -35.52 -8.73 20.42
N CYS A 12 -35.98 -9.52 19.45
CA CYS A 12 -35.13 -9.95 18.33
C CYS A 12 -34.63 -8.78 17.46
N ALA A 13 -35.46 -7.73 17.26
CA ALA A 13 -35.08 -6.56 16.48
C ALA A 13 -33.98 -5.71 17.15
N LEU A 14 -33.88 -5.74 18.49
CA LEU A 14 -32.82 -5.04 19.22
C LEU A 14 -31.43 -5.69 19.00
N PHE A 15 -31.39 -7.00 18.69
CA PHE A 15 -30.14 -7.72 18.45
C PHE A 15 -29.73 -7.80 16.96
N SER A 16 -30.56 -7.33 16.02
CA SER A 16 -30.25 -7.38 14.58
C SER A 16 -29.40 -6.21 14.07
N GLY A 17 -28.98 -5.27 14.92
CA GLY A 17 -28.33 -4.01 14.52
C GLY A 17 -26.81 -4.03 14.32
N CYS A 18 -26.10 -5.11 14.66
CA CYS A 18 -24.63 -5.10 14.62
C CYS A 18 -24.09 -5.65 13.29
N ALA A 19 -24.17 -4.83 12.24
CA ALA A 19 -23.43 -5.08 10.99
C ALA A 19 -22.06 -4.39 11.07
N LYS A 20 -20.97 -5.13 10.87
CA LYS A 20 -19.62 -4.52 10.78
C LYS A 20 -19.58 -3.59 9.57
N GLN A 21 -19.34 -2.30 9.82
CA GLN A 21 -19.12 -1.33 8.75
C GLN A 21 -17.86 -1.72 7.97
N ILE A 22 -18.00 -2.04 6.69
CA ILE A 22 -16.87 -2.33 5.80
C ILE A 22 -16.27 -0.97 5.41
N VAL A 23 -15.20 -0.58 6.10
CA VAL A 23 -14.41 0.61 5.74
C VAL A 23 -13.40 0.19 4.69
N TYR A 24 -13.68 0.49 3.43
CA TYR A 24 -12.70 0.35 2.37
C TYR A 24 -11.62 1.41 2.55
N LYS A 25 -10.37 0.97 2.76
CA LYS A 25 -9.22 1.86 2.73
C LYS A 25 -8.83 2.09 1.28
N GLU A 26 -8.61 3.35 0.91
CA GLU A 26 -7.98 3.66 -0.36
C GLU A 26 -6.56 3.11 -0.36
N VAL A 27 -6.31 2.10 -1.18
CA VAL A 27 -4.97 1.56 -1.40
C VAL A 27 -4.42 2.26 -2.64
N LYS A 28 -3.42 3.13 -2.45
CA LYS A 28 -2.72 3.76 -3.57
C LYS A 28 -2.00 2.66 -4.36
N ILE A 29 -2.46 2.40 -5.57
CA ILE A 29 -1.76 1.52 -6.51
C ILE A 29 -0.53 2.29 -6.99
N PRO A 30 0.68 1.70 -6.95
CA PRO A 30 1.86 2.36 -7.49
C PRO A 30 1.59 2.68 -8.97
N ILE A 31 1.60 3.96 -9.31
CA ILE A 31 1.58 4.43 -10.70
C ILE A 31 2.72 3.73 -11.43
N ARG A 32 2.41 3.15 -12.60
CA ARG A 32 3.43 2.55 -13.44
C ARG A 32 4.43 3.64 -13.81
N CYS A 33 5.66 3.50 -13.36
CA CYS A 33 6.76 4.33 -13.82
C CYS A 33 7.41 3.59 -14.98
N ASP A 34 7.34 4.16 -16.18
CA ASP A 34 7.87 3.57 -17.41
C ASP A 34 9.40 3.79 -17.50
N ILE A 35 10.12 3.38 -16.45
CA ILE A 35 11.57 3.46 -16.36
C ILE A 35 12.16 2.06 -16.23
N GLU A 36 13.30 1.83 -16.88
CA GLU A 36 14.03 0.58 -16.77
C GLU A 36 14.69 0.49 -15.39
N ARG A 37 14.48 -0.62 -14.67
CA ARG A 37 15.07 -0.80 -13.34
C ARG A 37 16.58 -0.99 -13.48
N PRO A 38 17.43 -0.16 -12.84
CA PRO A 38 18.87 -0.34 -12.89
C PRO A 38 19.29 -1.64 -12.20
N MET A 39 20.29 -2.31 -12.75
CA MET A 39 20.84 -3.53 -12.18
C MET A 39 21.67 -3.21 -10.93
N ARG A 40 21.36 -3.89 -9.82
CA ARG A 40 22.11 -3.72 -8.57
C ARG A 40 23.56 -4.23 -8.76
N PRO A 41 24.58 -3.46 -8.38
CA PRO A 41 25.97 -3.92 -8.46
C PRO A 41 26.20 -5.13 -7.54
N SER A 42 26.93 -6.11 -8.06
CA SER A 42 27.23 -7.35 -7.33
C SER A 42 28.26 -7.11 -6.22
N ALA A 43 28.09 -7.77 -5.08
CA ALA A 43 28.98 -7.63 -3.91
C ALA A 43 30.36 -8.31 -4.06
N ARG A 44 30.76 -8.69 -5.29
CA ARG A 44 32.00 -9.44 -5.56
C ARG A 44 33.20 -8.55 -5.93
N LEU A 45 33.04 -7.24 -5.89
CA LEU A 45 34.10 -6.27 -6.19
C LEU A 45 34.93 -5.97 -4.93
N GLU A 46 36.16 -5.47 -5.11
CA GLU A 46 36.91 -4.89 -3.98
C GLU A 46 36.09 -3.78 -3.31
N SER A 47 36.25 -3.63 -1.99
CA SER A 47 35.37 -2.81 -1.14
C SER A 47 35.22 -1.36 -1.62
N LEU A 48 36.30 -0.76 -2.14
CA LEU A 48 36.29 0.62 -2.64
C LEU A 48 35.55 0.76 -3.98
N GLU A 49 35.79 -0.17 -4.91
CA GLU A 49 35.11 -0.20 -6.21
C GLU A 49 33.63 -0.51 -6.05
N TYR A 50 33.30 -1.41 -5.13
CA TYR A 50 31.92 -1.72 -4.76
C TYR A 50 31.21 -0.48 -4.22
N LEU A 51 31.82 0.24 -3.28
CA LEU A 51 31.25 1.47 -2.72
C LEU A 51 30.99 2.52 -3.81
N ARG A 52 31.93 2.73 -4.72
CA ARG A 52 31.75 3.66 -5.84
C ARG A 52 30.57 3.25 -6.72
N SER A 53 30.47 1.97 -7.08
CA SER A 53 29.35 1.47 -7.89
C SER A 53 28.00 1.61 -7.17
N LEU A 54 27.97 1.45 -5.85
CA LEU A 54 26.78 1.64 -5.02
C LEU A 54 26.35 3.11 -4.97
N LEU A 55 27.30 4.04 -4.86
CA LEU A 55 26.97 5.46 -4.83
C LEU A 55 26.30 5.90 -6.14
N VAL A 56 26.84 5.47 -7.29
CA VAL A 56 26.23 5.72 -8.60
C VAL A 56 24.83 5.07 -8.71
N TYR A 57 24.69 3.84 -8.21
CA TYR A 57 23.39 3.15 -8.18
C TYR A 57 22.35 3.91 -7.36
N VAL A 58 22.72 4.44 -6.19
CA VAL A 58 21.83 5.24 -5.34
C VAL A 58 21.47 6.57 -6.00
N GLU A 59 22.45 7.28 -6.58
CA GLU A 59 22.19 8.53 -7.30
C GLU A 59 21.19 8.33 -8.45
N THR A 60 21.33 7.24 -9.20
CA THR A 60 20.39 6.86 -10.27
C THR A 60 18.98 6.64 -9.71
N LEU A 61 18.86 5.88 -8.62
CA LEU A 61 17.57 5.63 -7.97
C LEU A 61 16.91 6.91 -7.45
N GLU A 62 17.69 7.86 -6.91
CA GLU A 62 17.15 9.14 -6.44
C GLU A 62 16.60 9.99 -7.60
N ASN A 63 17.29 9.98 -8.74
CA ASN A 63 16.85 10.71 -9.93
C ASN A 63 15.60 10.07 -10.55
N ASP A 64 15.57 8.74 -10.63
CA ASP A 64 14.40 7.97 -11.06
C ASP A 64 13.20 8.22 -10.15
N LEU A 65 13.41 8.21 -8.83
CA LEU A 65 12.34 8.49 -7.87
C LEU A 65 11.78 9.90 -8.05
N LYS A 66 12.64 10.92 -8.22
CA LYS A 66 12.22 12.30 -8.50
C LYS A 66 11.36 12.39 -9.77
N PHE A 67 11.69 11.62 -10.80
CA PHE A 67 10.88 11.53 -12.01
C PHE A 67 9.52 10.86 -11.74
N CYS A 68 9.52 9.68 -11.10
CA CYS A 68 8.29 8.92 -10.84
C CYS A 68 7.32 9.62 -9.88
N THR A 69 7.82 10.45 -8.96
CA THR A 69 6.99 11.16 -7.99
C THR A 69 6.54 12.54 -8.45
N LYS A 70 7.02 13.04 -9.60
CA LYS A 70 6.47 14.27 -10.16
C LYS A 70 4.99 14.02 -10.47
N THR A 71 4.11 14.68 -9.74
CA THR A 71 2.69 14.74 -10.06
C THR A 71 2.56 15.34 -11.45
N ASN A 72 2.27 14.50 -12.44
CA ASN A 72 1.75 14.98 -13.72
C ASN A 72 0.42 15.68 -13.41
N PRO A 73 0.21 16.93 -13.87
CA PRO A 73 -1.03 17.67 -13.64
C PRO A 73 -2.25 16.95 -14.23
#